data_AF-A0A9E2N477-F1
#
_entry.id   AF-A0A9E2N477-F1
#
_cell.length_a   1.000
_cell.length_b   1.000
_cell.length_c   1.000
_cell.angle_alpha   90.00
_cell.angle_beta   90.00
_cell.angle_gamma   90.00
#
_symmetry.space_group_name_H-M   'P 1'
#
loop_
_entity.id
_entity.type
_entity.pdbx_description
1 polymer ?
#
loop_
_entity_poly.entity_id
_entity_poly.type
_entity_poly.pdbx_seq_one_letter_code
_entity_poly.pdbx_strand_id
1 'polypeptide(L)'
;MILLIIFSGCGLFGRKKEFEFKDPLKLRVAVMPFDDSAGLGGQALGRRISEQLTKRLSQSEGLVVLPQERIEEYLRANEVPTPLTQNTATLVGRMLGLNAVVLGSTAELSQIQKRTGWLRWFSFLSSKHDFVA
;
A
#
# COMPACT_ATOMS: atom_id res chain seq x y z
N MET A 1 -22.95 49.36 -8.39
CA MET A 1 -22.17 48.81 -9.52
C MET A 1 -21.52 47.53 -9.03
N ILE A 2 -21.96 46.36 -9.51
CA ILE A 2 -21.47 45.05 -9.06
C ILE A 2 -20.86 44.36 -10.27
N LEU A 3 -19.58 43.99 -10.17
CA LEU A 3 -18.85 43.26 -11.20
C LEU A 3 -18.90 41.76 -10.87
N LEU A 4 -19.51 40.98 -11.76
CA LEU A 4 -19.66 39.54 -11.60
C LEU A 4 -18.87 38.86 -12.73
N ILE A 5 -17.78 38.17 -12.38
CA ILE A 5 -16.92 37.46 -13.33
C ILE A 5 -17.18 35.96 -13.16
N ILE A 6 -17.84 35.36 -14.15
CA ILE A 6 -18.08 33.92 -14.23
C ILE A 6 -17.08 33.34 -15.23
N PHE A 7 -16.10 32.58 -14.74
CA PHE A 7 -15.27 31.74 -15.60
C PHE A 7 -15.98 30.41 -15.83
N SER A 8 -16.72 30.33 -16.94
CA SER A 8 -17.24 29.07 -17.46
C SER A 8 -16.12 28.31 -18.14
N GLY A 9 -15.38 27.51 -17.37
CA GLY A 9 -14.48 26.50 -17.92
C GLY A 9 -15.30 25.36 -18.50
N CYS A 10 -15.51 25.34 -19.82
CA CYS A 10 -15.96 24.15 -20.54
C CYS A 10 -14.86 23.08 -20.48
N GLY A 11 -14.82 22.31 -19.40
CA GLY A 11 -13.96 21.15 -19.22
C GLY A 11 -14.45 19.96 -20.05
N LEU A 12 -14.56 20.13 -21.36
CA LEU A 12 -14.94 19.09 -22.32
C LEU A 12 -13.69 18.33 -22.77
N PHE A 13 -12.91 17.77 -21.83
CA PHE A 13 -11.70 17.01 -22.18
C PHE A 13 -11.33 15.98 -21.11
N GLY A 14 -12.19 14.97 -20.94
CA GLY A 14 -11.78 13.68 -20.40
C GLY A 14 -11.36 12.76 -21.55
N ARG A 15 -10.21 13.00 -22.19
CA ARG A 15 -9.57 11.91 -22.95
C ARG A 15 -9.35 10.79 -21.93
N LYS A 16 -10.10 9.68 -22.01
CA LYS A 16 -9.67 8.43 -21.39
C LYS A 16 -8.25 8.21 -21.93
N LYS A 17 -7.24 8.37 -21.07
CA LYS A 17 -5.90 7.89 -21.39
C LYS A 17 -6.05 6.39 -21.53
N GLU A 18 -6.25 5.94 -22.76
CA GLU A 18 -6.06 4.56 -23.12
C GLU A 18 -4.64 4.23 -22.70
N PHE A 19 -4.51 3.26 -21.80
CA PHE A 19 -3.22 2.87 -21.27
C PHE A 19 -2.43 2.19 -22.40
N GLU A 20 -1.75 2.99 -23.20
CA GLU A 20 -0.94 2.51 -24.30
C GLU A 20 0.43 2.10 -23.74
N PHE A 21 0.66 0.80 -23.55
CA PHE A 21 1.96 0.29 -23.14
C PHE A 21 2.68 -0.35 -24.33
N LYS A 22 3.94 0.06 -24.51
CA LYS A 22 4.74 -0.17 -25.73
C LYS A 22 5.50 -1.51 -25.80
N ASP A 23 5.40 -2.39 -24.80
CA ASP A 23 6.31 -3.54 -24.68
C ASP A 23 5.56 -4.85 -24.39
N PRO A 24 5.35 -5.73 -25.38
CA PRO A 24 4.54 -6.95 -25.23
C PRO A 24 5.20 -8.04 -24.38
N LEU A 25 6.51 -7.93 -24.10
CA LEU A 25 7.26 -8.94 -23.35
C LEU A 25 7.27 -8.72 -21.84
N LYS A 26 6.76 -7.58 -21.35
CA LYS A 26 6.77 -7.25 -19.92
C LYS A 26 5.43 -7.56 -19.27
N LEU A 27 5.48 -8.23 -18.11
CA LEU A 27 4.30 -8.54 -17.32
C LEU A 27 3.80 -7.27 -16.63
N ARG A 28 2.54 -6.94 -16.85
CA ARG A 28 1.87 -5.80 -16.23
C ARG A 28 1.29 -6.19 -14.89
N VAL A 29 1.69 -5.49 -13.84
CA VAL A 29 1.29 -5.79 -12.47
C VAL A 29 0.80 -4.52 -11.80
N ALA A 30 -0.22 -4.66 -10.95
CA ALA A 30 -0.65 -3.59 -10.06
C ALA A 30 -0.72 -4.10 -8.63
N VAL A 31 -0.26 -3.29 -7.69
CA VAL A 31 -0.44 -3.53 -6.25
C VAL A 31 -1.62 -2.70 -5.80
N MET A 32 -2.65 -3.37 -5.28
CA MET A 32 -3.82 -2.69 -4.74
C MET A 32 -3.50 -2.14 -3.34
N PRO A 33 -4.20 -1.09 -2.87
CA PRO A 33 -4.09 -0.64 -1.49
C PRO A 33 -4.38 -1.81 -0.56
N PHE A 34 -3.47 -2.06 0.39
CA PHE A 34 -3.64 -3.16 1.33
C PHE A 34 -4.71 -2.83 2.36
N ASP A 35 -5.49 -3.84 2.72
CA ASP A 35 -6.52 -3.72 3.74
C ASP A 35 -5.92 -3.65 5.15
N ASP A 36 -6.54 -2.86 6.03
CA ASP A 36 -6.20 -2.84 7.46
C ASP A 36 -7.18 -3.72 8.24
N SER A 37 -7.05 -5.03 8.05
CA SER A 37 -7.94 -6.00 8.69
C SER A 37 -7.74 -6.08 10.22
N ALA A 38 -6.62 -5.55 10.73
CA ALA A 38 -6.27 -5.55 12.16
C ALA A 38 -6.65 -4.24 12.88
N GLY A 39 -7.00 -3.17 12.14
CA GLY A 39 -7.37 -1.87 12.69
C GLY A 39 -6.23 -1.14 13.43
N LEU A 40 -4.97 -1.49 13.14
CA LEU A 40 -3.80 -1.10 13.94
C LEU A 40 -3.16 0.22 13.50
N GLY A 41 -3.48 0.72 12.30
CA GLY A 41 -2.82 1.91 11.75
C GLY A 41 -3.72 2.78 10.87
N GLY A 42 -4.98 2.40 10.68
CA GLY A 42 -5.87 2.99 9.70
C GLY A 42 -5.39 2.70 8.27
N GLN A 43 -6.20 3.11 7.28
CA GLN A 43 -5.91 2.94 5.85
C GLN A 43 -4.51 3.44 5.42
N ALA A 44 -3.88 4.32 6.21
CA ALA A 44 -2.54 4.85 5.95
C ALA A 44 -1.41 3.81 6.02
N LEU A 45 -1.49 2.81 6.90
CA LEU A 45 -0.44 1.79 7.04
C LEU A 45 -0.43 0.85 5.83
N GLY A 46 -1.60 0.28 5.50
CA GLY A 46 -1.77 -0.59 4.33
C GLY A 46 -1.34 0.11 3.05
N ARG A 47 -1.72 1.39 2.90
CA ARG A 47 -1.26 2.25 1.80
C ARG A 47 0.26 2.34 1.72
N ARG A 48 0.96 2.72 2.80
CA ARG A 48 2.43 2.84 2.81
C ARG A 48 3.13 1.54 2.44
N ILE A 49 2.62 0.40 2.92
CA ILE A 49 3.18 -0.93 2.60
C ILE A 49 2.98 -1.24 1.11
N SER A 50 1.79 -1.01 0.58
CA SER A 50 1.53 -1.17 -0.86
C SER A 50 2.39 -0.23 -1.72
N GLU A 51 2.65 1.01 -1.28
CA GLU A 51 3.49 1.97 -1.99
C GLU A 51 4.96 1.49 -2.02
N GLN A 52 5.46 0.99 -0.89
CA GLN A 52 6.80 0.42 -0.80
C GLN A 52 6.95 -0.83 -1.67
N LEU A 53 5.94 -1.69 -1.70
CA LEU A 53 5.95 -2.87 -2.56
C LEU A 53 5.92 -2.48 -4.04
N THR A 54 5.06 -1.54 -4.42
CA THR A 54 4.99 -0.98 -5.76
C THR A 54 6.35 -0.45 -6.21
N LYS A 55 7.03 0.32 -5.34
CA LYS A 55 8.36 0.85 -5.61
C LYS A 55 9.40 -0.26 -5.84
N ARG A 56 9.40 -1.30 -5.02
CA ARG A 56 10.33 -2.44 -5.19
C ARG A 56 10.06 -3.23 -6.47
N LEU A 57 8.79 -3.51 -6.77
CA LEU A 57 8.41 -4.20 -8.00
C LEU A 57 8.76 -3.38 -9.24
N SER A 58 8.65 -2.05 -9.18
CA SER A 58 8.99 -1.16 -10.30
C SER A 58 10.48 -1.17 -10.66
N GLN A 59 11.34 -1.63 -9.74
CA GLN A 59 12.78 -1.79 -9.96
C GLN A 59 13.14 -3.16 -10.55
N SER A 60 12.17 -4.08 -10.65
CA SER A 60 12.40 -5.42 -11.19
C SER A 60 12.35 -5.40 -12.71
N GLU A 61 13.30 -6.09 -13.34
CA GLU A 61 13.27 -6.28 -14.79
C GLU A 61 12.08 -7.18 -15.20
N GLY A 62 11.56 -6.95 -16.41
CA GLY A 62 10.44 -7.74 -16.94
C GLY A 62 9.06 -7.37 -16.40
N LEU A 63 8.95 -6.41 -15.45
CA LEU A 63 7.67 -5.92 -14.94
C LEU A 63 7.37 -4.50 -15.42
N VAL A 64 6.09 -4.25 -15.70
CA VAL A 64 5.53 -2.90 -15.83
C VAL A 64 4.54 -2.72 -14.69
N VAL A 65 4.94 -1.96 -13.68
CA VAL A 65 4.13 -1.76 -12.48
C VAL A 65 3.34 -0.45 -12.60
N LEU A 66 2.03 -0.52 -12.42
CA LEU A 66 1.20 0.68 -12.42
C LEU A 66 1.45 1.49 -11.13
N PRO A 67 1.63 2.82 -11.22
CA PRO A 67 1.72 3.68 -10.05
C PRO A 67 0.46 3.59 -9.19
N GLN A 68 0.63 3.65 -7.88
CA GLN A 68 -0.46 3.48 -6.93
C GLN A 68 -1.52 4.58 -7.05
N GLU A 69 -1.11 5.82 -7.32
CA GLU A 69 -2.01 6.96 -7.47
C GLU A 69 -2.99 6.74 -8.63
N ARG A 70 -2.55 6.09 -9.70
CA ARG A 70 -3.39 5.75 -10.86
C ARG A 70 -4.45 4.71 -10.51
N ILE A 71 -4.08 3.74 -9.69
CA ILE A 71 -4.99 2.70 -9.21
C ILE A 71 -6.03 3.36 -8.30
N GLU A 72 -5.61 4.20 -7.36
CA GLU A 72 -6.52 4.92 -6.46
C GLU A 72 -7.45 5.89 -7.21
N GLU A 73 -6.97 6.58 -8.24
CA GLU A 73 -7.81 7.39 -9.14
C GLU A 73 -8.85 6.52 -9.83
N TYR A 74 -8.44 5.38 -10.38
CA TYR A 74 -9.35 4.46 -11.07
C TYR A 74 -10.41 3.88 -10.14
N LEU A 75 -10.02 3.41 -8.95
CA LEU A 75 -10.95 2.84 -7.97
C LEU A 75 -11.97 3.89 -7.51
N ARG A 76 -11.53 5.12 -7.23
CA ARG A 76 -12.42 6.22 -6.85
C ARG A 76 -13.36 6.64 -7.98
N ALA A 77 -12.83 6.79 -9.19
CA ALA A 77 -13.62 7.22 -10.35
C ALA A 77 -14.69 6.21 -10.78
N ASN A 78 -14.48 4.93 -10.50
CA ASN A 78 -15.42 3.85 -10.81
C ASN A 78 -16.18 3.35 -9.58
N GLU A 79 -16.11 4.07 -8.45
CA GLU A 79 -16.79 3.75 -7.18
C GLU A 79 -16.58 2.29 -6.74
N VAL A 80 -15.39 1.76 -6.98
CA VAL A 80 -15.08 0.36 -6.68
C VAL A 80 -14.92 0.21 -5.17
N PRO A 81 -15.68 -0.69 -4.53
CA PRO A 81 -15.58 -0.88 -3.09
C PRO A 81 -14.21 -1.41 -2.70
N THR A 82 -13.67 -0.87 -1.61
CA THR A 82 -12.45 -1.36 -0.95
C THR A 82 -12.81 -1.85 0.46
N PRO A 83 -12.20 -2.95 0.95
CA PRO A 83 -11.14 -3.74 0.32
C PRO A 83 -11.65 -4.58 -0.87
N LEU A 84 -10.76 -4.83 -1.83
CA LEU A 84 -11.08 -5.58 -3.03
C LEU A 84 -11.21 -7.07 -2.74
N THR A 85 -12.31 -7.69 -3.18
CA THR A 85 -12.41 -9.15 -3.26
C THR A 85 -11.58 -9.68 -4.44
N GLN A 86 -11.29 -10.98 -4.46
CA GLN A 86 -10.59 -11.62 -5.58
C GLN A 86 -11.32 -11.44 -6.92
N ASN A 87 -12.66 -11.48 -6.90
CA ASN A 87 -13.49 -11.27 -8.09
C ASN A 87 -13.37 -9.84 -8.59
N THR A 88 -13.51 -8.86 -7.69
CA THR A 88 -13.39 -7.43 -8.04
C THR A 88 -11.98 -7.12 -8.54
N ALA A 89 -10.94 -7.68 -7.91
CA ALA A 89 -9.56 -7.51 -8.33
C ALA A 89 -9.28 -8.08 -9.73
N THR A 90 -9.89 -9.22 -10.07
CA THR A 90 -9.79 -9.80 -11.41
C THR A 90 -10.45 -8.92 -12.46
N LEU A 91 -11.63 -8.36 -12.15
CA LEU A 91 -12.31 -7.41 -13.04
C LEU A 91 -11.49 -6.14 -13.25
N VAL A 92 -10.99 -5.53 -12.17
CA VAL A 92 -10.10 -4.36 -12.22
C VAL A 92 -8.84 -4.68 -13.03
N GLY A 93 -8.24 -5.85 -12.81
CA GLY A 93 -7.12 -6.38 -13.57
C GLY A 93 -7.38 -6.39 -15.07
N ARG A 94 -8.50 -6.98 -15.49
CA ARG A 94 -8.89 -7.03 -16.90
C ARG A 94 -9.16 -5.65 -17.49
N MET A 95 -9.83 -4.77 -16.76
CA MET A 95 -10.16 -3.41 -17.23
C MET A 95 -8.92 -2.55 -17.41
N LEU A 96 -7.89 -2.74 -16.57
CA LEU A 96 -6.61 -2.04 -16.66
C LEU A 96 -5.61 -2.77 -17.57
N GLY A 97 -6.00 -3.90 -18.18
CA GLY A 97 -5.12 -4.71 -19.04
C GLY A 97 -3.90 -5.24 -18.31
N LEU A 98 -4.07 -5.67 -17.06
CA LEU A 98 -3.02 -6.21 -16.19
C LEU A 98 -2.91 -7.73 -16.35
N ASN A 99 -1.70 -8.24 -16.23
CA ASN A 99 -1.43 -9.68 -16.19
C ASN A 99 -1.61 -10.24 -14.77
N ALA A 100 -1.30 -9.43 -13.75
CA ALA A 100 -1.48 -9.81 -12.35
C ALA A 100 -1.90 -8.62 -11.48
N VAL A 101 -2.64 -8.93 -10.42
CA VAL A 101 -3.03 -7.98 -9.38
C VAL A 101 -2.57 -8.54 -8.04
N VAL A 102 -1.84 -7.73 -7.28
CA VAL A 102 -1.39 -8.08 -5.93
C VAL A 102 -2.39 -7.51 -4.93
N LEU A 103 -2.98 -8.39 -4.15
CA LEU A 103 -3.81 -8.06 -2.99
C LEU A 103 -3.02 -8.35 -1.72
N GLY A 104 -3.27 -7.57 -0.67
CA GLY A 104 -2.62 -7.75 0.61
C GLY A 104 -3.49 -7.20 1.73
N SER A 105 -3.23 -7.69 2.94
CA SER A 105 -3.84 -7.25 4.18
C SER A 105 -2.77 -7.17 5.26
N THR A 106 -2.87 -6.20 6.15
CA THR A 106 -2.00 -6.09 7.31
C THR A 106 -2.62 -6.84 8.49
N ALA A 107 -1.96 -7.91 8.93
CA ALA A 107 -2.26 -8.63 10.16
C ALA A 107 -1.34 -8.17 11.31
N GLU A 108 -1.79 -8.38 12.55
CA GLU A 108 -1.17 -7.93 13.79
C GLU A 108 0.38 -7.91 13.79
N LEU A 109 0.95 -6.71 13.95
CA LEU A 109 2.35 -6.56 14.34
C LEU A 109 2.43 -6.89 15.84
N SER A 110 2.68 -8.16 16.17
CA SER A 110 3.09 -8.53 17.52
C SER A 110 4.33 -7.73 17.88
N GLN A 111 4.15 -6.64 18.62
CA GLN A 111 5.27 -5.96 19.25
C GLN A 111 5.88 -6.97 20.22
N ILE A 112 6.98 -7.61 19.82
CA ILE A 112 7.86 -8.29 20.76
C ILE A 112 8.40 -7.16 21.64
N GLN A 113 7.66 -6.88 22.71
CA GLN A 113 8.04 -5.97 23.76
C GLN A 113 9.31 -6.57 24.36
N LYS A 114 10.47 -6.21 23.82
CA LYS A 114 11.75 -6.50 24.45
C LYS A 114 11.72 -5.75 25.76
N ARG A 115 11.30 -6.43 26.83
CA ARG A 115 11.40 -6.00 28.21
C ARG A 115 12.88 -5.79 28.49
N THR A 116 13.39 -4.60 28.20
CA THR A 116 14.70 -4.13 28.62
C THR A 116 14.61 -3.87 30.12
N GLY A 117 14.62 -4.96 30.88
CA GLY A 117 14.52 -4.93 32.33
C GLY A 117 15.80 -4.36 32.92
N TRP A 118 15.65 -3.25 33.67
CA TRP A 118 16.59 -2.83 34.73
C TRP A 118 16.90 -3.97 35.73
N LEU A 119 16.06 -5.02 35.75
CA LEU A 119 16.27 -6.27 36.48
C LEU A 119 17.59 -7.01 36.15
N ARG A 120 18.19 -6.79 34.97
CA ARG A 120 19.48 -7.42 34.61
C ARG A 120 20.69 -6.77 35.29
N TRP A 121 20.55 -5.57 35.86
CA TRP A 121 21.59 -4.93 36.68
C TRP A 121 21.61 -5.47 38.12
N PHE A 122 20.47 -5.89 38.66
CA PHE A 122 20.40 -6.42 40.03
C PHE A 122 21.07 -7.79 40.20
N SER A 123 21.14 -8.60 39.14
CA SER A 123 21.85 -9.90 39.19
C SER A 123 23.37 -9.78 39.25
N PHE A 124 23.94 -8.58 39.08
CA PHE A 124 25.38 -8.35 39.23
C PHE A 124 25.79 -8.00 40.67
N LEU A 125 24.84 -7.61 41.53
CA LEU A 125 25.15 -7.15 42.90
C LEU A 125 25.05 -8.25 43.98
N SER A 126 24.60 -9.45 43.62
CA SER A 126 24.24 -10.50 44.61
C SER A 126 25.32 -11.57 44.83
N SER A 127 26.50 -11.49 44.20
CA SER A 127 27.51 -12.54 44.32
C SER A 127 28.78 -12.07 45.02
N LYS A 128 28.70 -11.81 46.33
CA LYS A 128 29.82 -11.97 47.27
C LYS A 128 29.28 -12.30 48.65
N HIS A 129 29.41 -13.56 49.06
CA HIS A 129 29.98 -13.99 50.34
C HIS A 129 29.67 -15.47 50.58
N ASP A 130 30.44 -16.35 49.92
CA ASP A 130 30.68 -17.70 50.47
C ASP A 130 31.88 -17.57 51.41
N PHE A 131 31.63 -17.61 52.72
CA PHE A 131 32.66 -17.78 53.73
C PHE A 131 32.89 -19.29 53.93
N VAL A 132 34.09 -19.74 53.58
CA VAL A 132 34.68 -20.99 54.07
C VAL A 132 35.55 -20.62 55.29
N ALA A 133 35.13 -21.04 56.48
CA ALA A 133 35.95 -21.40 57.65
C ALA A 133 35.03 -21.86 58.79
#